data_AF-A0A9D6F289-F1
#
_entry.id   AF-A0A9D6F289-F1
#
_cell.length_a   1.000
_cell.length_b   1.000
_cell.length_c   1.000
_cell.angle_alpha   90.00
_cell.angle_beta   90.00
_cell.angle_gamma   90.00
#
_symmetry.space_group_name_H-M   'P 1'
#
loop_
_entity.id
_entity.type
_entity.pdbx_description
1 polymer ?
#
loop_
_entity_poly.entity_id
_entity_poly.type
_entity_poly.pdbx_seq_one_letter_code
_entity_poly.pdbx_strand_id
1 'polypeptide(L)' 'MSLPIDFRRAAQCEFIEAAEWYEQHRPGRGARFTAAVRELLIRIAQQPDYYAIVLEDVREALVPKYPYWVYY' A
#
# COMPACT_ATOMS: atom_id res chain seq x y z
N MET A 1 2.51 11.99 15.85
CA MET A 1 3.63 11.02 15.86
C MET A 1 3.35 10.03 14.75
N SER A 2 4.28 9.79 13.84
CA SER A 2 4.13 8.79 12.77
C SER A 2 5.18 7.70 12.99
N LEU A 3 4.79 6.43 12.89
CA LEU A 3 5.72 5.31 12.97
C LEU A 3 6.57 5.20 11.68
N PRO A 4 7.84 4.77 11.78
CA PRO A 4 8.62 4.41 10.61
C PRO A 4 7.99 3.21 9.89
N ILE A 5 8.09 3.20 8.56
CA ILE A 5 7.61 2.11 7.72
C ILE A 5 8.82 1.48 7.04
N ASP A 6 9.00 0.19 7.27
CA ASP A 6 10.00 -0.64 6.59
C ASP A 6 9.28 -1.68 5.72
N PHE A 7 9.75 -1.81 4.47
CA PHE A 7 9.15 -2.74 3.52
C PHE A 7 9.92 -4.06 3.50
N ARG A 8 9.19 -5.17 3.60
CA ARG A 8 9.73 -6.48 3.22
C ARG A 8 10.06 -6.46 1.73
N ARG A 9 11.13 -7.17 1.33
CA ARG A 9 11.54 -7.26 -0.09
C ARG A 9 10.40 -7.75 -0.99
N ALA A 10 9.60 -8.72 -0.54
CA ALA A 10 8.44 -9.21 -1.29
C ALA A 10 7.41 -8.09 -1.56
N ALA A 11 7.06 -7.30 -0.53
CA ALA A 11 6.13 -6.19 -0.66
C ALA A 11 6.68 -5.09 -1.59
N GLN A 12 7.99 -4.83 -1.54
CA GLN A 12 8.63 -3.87 -2.44
C GLN A 12 8.57 -4.34 -3.91
N CYS A 13 8.87 -5.62 -4.17
CA CYS A 13 8.79 -6.19 -5.52
C CYS A 13 7.36 -6.14 -6.06
N GLU A 14 6.37 -6.58 -5.27
CA GLU A 14 4.96 -6.57 -5.65
C GLU A 14 4.47 -5.14 -5.97
N PHE A 15 4.85 -4.17 -5.14
CA PHE A 15 4.50 -2.77 -5.37
C PHE A 15 5.08 -2.22 -6.69
N ILE A 16 6.35 -2.53 -6.98
CA ILE A 16 7.02 -2.10 -8.21
C ILE A 16 6.33 -2.74 -9.42
N GLU A 17 6.11 -4.05 -9.39
CA GLU A 17 5.46 -4.79 -10.48
C GLU A 17 4.05 -4.26 -10.76
N ALA A 18 3.26 -3.99 -9.71
CA ALA A 18 1.92 -3.42 -9.85
C ALA A 18 1.95 -2.01 -10.45
N ALA A 19 2.89 -1.16 -10.01
CA ALA A 19 3.05 0.20 -10.53
C ALA A 19 3.43 0.19 -12.02
N GLU A 20 4.36 -0.68 -12.40
CA GLU A 20 4.79 -0.87 -13.80
C GLU A 20 3.64 -1.41 -14.66
N TRP A 21 2.91 -2.41 -14.16
CA TRP A 21 1.74 -2.95 -14.86
C TRP A 21 0.73 -1.84 -15.15
N TYR A 22 0.35 -1.02 -14.16
CA TYR A 22 -0.60 0.06 -14.37
C TYR A 22 -0.09 1.10 -15.38
N GLU A 23 1.19 1.46 -15.33
CA GLU A 23 1.79 2.44 -16.24
C GLU A 23 1.80 1.95 -17.68
N GLN A 24 2.15 0.67 -17.90
CA GLN A 24 2.12 0.04 -19.22
C GLN A 24 0.70 -0.03 -19.81
N HIS A 25 -0.32 -0.19 -18.97
CA HIS A 25 -1.70 -0.26 -19.44
C HIS A 25 -2.26 1.08 -19.88
N ARG A 26 -1.97 2.16 -19.14
CA ARG A 26 -2.22 3.54 -19.59
C ARG A 26 -1.25 4.51 -18.90
N PRO A 27 -0.64 5.44 -19.66
CA PRO A 27 0.22 6.48 -19.10
C PRO A 27 -0.42 7.22 -17.93
N GLY A 28 0.33 7.37 -16.84
CA GLY A 28 -0.07 8.05 -15.61
C GLY A 28 -0.97 7.24 -14.67
N ARG A 29 -1.31 5.98 -14.98
CA ARG A 29 -2.01 5.11 -14.01
C ARG A 29 -1.06 4.56 -12.94
N GLY A 30 0.20 4.28 -13.28
CA GLY A 30 1.20 3.84 -12.31
C GLY A 30 1.46 4.92 -11.27
N ALA A 31 1.65 6.17 -11.73
CA ALA A 31 1.79 7.32 -10.84
C ALA A 31 0.59 7.49 -9.88
N ARG A 32 -0.64 7.33 -10.37
CA ARG A 32 -1.85 7.40 -9.54
C ARG A 32 -1.93 6.25 -8.53
N PHE A 33 -1.50 5.05 -8.92
CA PHE A 33 -1.43 3.90 -8.02
C PHE A 33 -0.43 4.14 -6.89
N THR A 34 0.79 4.56 -7.24
CA THR A 34 1.82 4.92 -6.27
C THR A 34 1.36 6.01 -5.31
N ALA A 35 0.64 7.02 -5.80
CA ALA A 35 0.08 8.07 -4.95
C ALA A 35 -0.96 7.52 -3.96
N ALA A 36 -1.88 6.67 -4.43
CA ALA A 36 -2.91 6.07 -3.56
C ALA A 36 -2.29 5.18 -2.46
N VAL A 37 -1.28 4.38 -2.80
CA VAL A 37 -0.55 3.57 -1.82
C VAL A 37 0.20 4.46 -0.82
N ARG A 38 0.87 5.52 -1.28
CA ARG A 38 1.57 6.45 -0.40
C ARG A 38 0.63 7.15 0.59
N GLU A 39 -0.53 7.61 0.12
CA GLU A 39 -1.53 8.23 0.99
C GLU A 39 -2.05 7.24 2.05
N LEU A 40 -2.24 5.98 1.67
CA LEU A 40 -2.63 4.93 2.60
C LEU A 40 -1.55 4.68 3.66
N LEU A 41 -0.29 4.55 3.25
CA LEU A 41 0.84 4.35 4.16
C LEU A 41 1.01 5.51 5.15
N ILE A 42 0.77 6.75 4.74
CA ILE A 42 0.78 7.90 5.65
C ILE A 42 -0.28 7.75 6.74
N ARG A 43 -1.49 7.28 6.39
CA ARG A 43 -2.56 7.05 7.38
C ARG A 43 -2.19 5.90 8.32
N ILE A 44 -1.65 4.80 7.79
CA ILE A 44 -1.16 3.67 8.60
C ILE A 44 -0.09 4.15 9.59
N ALA A 45 0.89 4.93 9.14
CA ALA A 45 1.95 5.45 10.01
C ALA A 45 1.40 6.35 11.13
N GLN A 46 0.34 7.12 10.85
CA GLN A 46 -0.29 8.03 11.82
C GLN A 46 -1.20 7.30 12.81
N GLN A 47 -1.90 6.26 12.36
CA GLN A 47 -2.84 5.47 13.15
C GLN A 47 -2.68 3.97 12.83
N PRO A 48 -1.65 3.31 13.39
CA PRO A 48 -1.32 1.92 13.07
C PRO A 48 -2.45 0.95 13.44
N ASP A 49 -3.18 1.26 14.50
CA ASP A 49 -4.23 0.39 15.04
C ASP A 49 -5.61 0.58 14.39
N TYR A 50 -5.73 1.45 13.40
CA TYR A 50 -7.02 1.84 12.81
C TYR A 50 -7.68 0.75 11.98
N TYR A 51 -6.90 -0.03 11.23
CA TYR A 51 -7.41 -1.03 10.29
C TYR A 51 -7.67 -2.39 10.95
N ALA A 52 -8.56 -3.19 10.38
CA ALA A 52 -8.97 -4.47 10.95
C ALA A 52 -7.82 -5.49 10.95
N ILE A 53 -7.79 -6.32 11.99
CA ILE A 53 -6.88 -7.48 12.09
C ILE A 53 -7.49 -8.62 11.26
N VAL A 54 -6.69 -9.22 10.38
CA VAL A 54 -7.09 -10.33 9.52
C VAL A 54 -6.48 -11.67 9.97
N LEU A 55 -5.28 -11.64 10.55
CA LEU A 55 -4.56 -12.82 11.03
C LEU A 55 -3.61 -12.44 12.17
N GLU A 56 -3.81 -13.00 13.36
CA GLU A 56 -2.97 -12.72 14.54
C GLU A 56 -2.81 -11.22 14.85
N ASP A 57 -1.64 -10.64 14.58
CA ASP A 57 -1.31 -9.22 14.74
C ASP A 57 -1.27 -8.46 13.39
N VAL A 58 -1.51 -9.15 12.28
CA VAL A 58 -1.50 -8.57 10.92
C VAL A 58 -2.82 -7.87 10.62
N ARG A 59 -2.70 -6.63 10.15
CA ARG A 59 -3.81 -5.77 9.75
C ARG A 59 -3.89 -5.65 8.24
N GLU A 60 -5.10 -5.45 7.73
CA GLU A 60 -5.34 -5.25 6.30
C GLU A 60 -5.93 -3.87 6.00
N ALA A 61 -5.33 -3.17 5.03
CA ALA A 61 -5.78 -1.86 4.61
C ALA A 61 -6.00 -1.82 3.09
N LEU A 62 -7.25 -1.61 2.67
CA LEU A 62 -7.63 -1.52 1.26
C LEU A 62 -7.04 -0.26 0.61
N VAL A 63 -6.36 -0.42 -0.52
CA VAL A 63 -5.87 0.69 -1.36
C VAL A 63 -7.05 1.32 -2.10
N PRO A 64 -7.37 2.61 -1.87
CA PRO A 64 -8.54 3.23 -2.48
C PRO A 64 -8.49 3.18 -4.02
N LYS A 65 -9.55 2.68 -4.67
CA LYS A 65 -9.71 2.57 -6.14
C LYS A 65 -8.86 1.48 -6.81
N TYR A 66 -8.14 0.67 -6.04
CA TYR A 66 -7.30 -0.39 -6.56
C TYR A 66 -7.63 -1.72 -5.87
N PRO A 67 -7.55 -2.85 -6.58
CA PRO A 67 -7.81 -4.18 -6.03
C PRO A 67 -6.60 -4.70 -5.26
N TYR A 68 -6.04 -3.89 -4.35
CA TYR A 68 -4.84 -4.20 -3.57
C TYR A 68 -5.07 -3.91 -2.09
N TRP A 69 -4.43 -4.71 -1.24
CA TRP A 69 -4.41 -4.52 0.21
C TRP A 69 -2.96 -4.34 0.67
N VAL A 70 -2.75 -3.46 1.64
CA VAL A 70 -1.51 -3.38 2.39
C VAL A 70 -1.68 -4.21 3.66
N TYR A 71 -0.87 -5.25 3.80
CA TYR A 71 -0.78 -6.05 5.01
C TYR A 71 0.40 -5.59 5.84
N TYR A 72 0.18 -5.28 7.11
CA TYR A 72 1.19 -4.75 8.02
C TYR A 72 0.97 -5.18 9.47
#